data_AF-A0A7Z7FNW3-F1
#
_entry.id   AF-A0A7Z7FNW3-F1
#
_cell.length_a   1.000
_cell.length_b   1.000
_cell.length_c   1.000
_cell.angle_alpha   90.00
_cell.angle_beta   90.00
_cell.angle_gamma   90.00
#
_symmetry.space_group_name_H-M   'P 1'
#
loop_
_entity.id
_entity.type
_entity.pdbx_description
1 polymer ?
#
loop_
_entity_poly.entity_id
_entity_poly.type
_entity_poly.pdbx_seq_one_letter_code
_entity_poly.pdbx_strand_id
1 'polypeptide(L)'
;MSNHHVASTPVPYTHSFRIELTLENGKAEVSAIQHVAMRAQASRPMPRPDEQSGVWVELVDESGHVLYWRSLRMPHMDSVEVFDDEQTGKIIRVPQDRKRVKLDVILPDLPNAAEVILFGAENLSEVRKSSVPLLRVSIPDLRRKAITPPRQP
;
A
#
# COMPACT_ATOMS: atom_id res chain seq x y z
N MET A 1 11.35 -29.61 -41.63
CA MET A 1 12.08 -28.45 -41.10
C MET A 1 11.11 -27.28 -41.01
N SER A 2 10.78 -26.81 -39.81
CA SER A 2 10.08 -25.53 -39.60
C SER A 2 10.70 -24.84 -38.40
N ASN A 3 11.62 -23.93 -38.70
CA ASN A 3 12.17 -22.95 -37.78
C ASN A 3 11.34 -21.67 -37.89
N HIS A 4 10.42 -21.43 -36.94
CA HIS A 4 9.86 -20.11 -36.61
C HIS A 4 9.81 -20.03 -35.08
N HIS A 5 10.78 -19.31 -34.47
CA HIS A 5 10.58 -18.05 -33.71
C HIS A 5 9.50 -18.16 -32.61
N VAL A 6 9.77 -17.90 -31.33
CA VAL A 6 10.45 -16.74 -30.73
C VAL A 6 11.00 -17.17 -29.36
N ALA A 7 12.22 -16.74 -29.03
CA ALA A 7 12.73 -16.79 -27.66
C ALA A 7 11.77 -16.00 -26.75
N SER A 8 10.96 -16.69 -25.94
CA SER A 8 10.00 -16.04 -25.06
C SER A 8 10.72 -15.15 -24.05
N THR A 9 10.42 -13.86 -24.10
CA THR A 9 10.87 -12.81 -23.19
C THR A 9 10.59 -13.22 -21.72
N PRO A 10 11.47 -12.91 -20.75
CA PRO A 10 11.22 -13.18 -19.33
C PRO A 10 9.88 -12.59 -18.87
N VAL A 11 9.07 -13.37 -18.14
CA VAL A 11 7.80 -12.91 -17.56
C VAL A 11 8.11 -12.09 -16.30
N PRO A 12 7.82 -10.77 -16.25
CA PRO A 12 7.98 -10.01 -15.00
C PRO A 12 6.91 -10.45 -13.97
N TYR A 13 6.93 -9.94 -12.73
CA TYR A 13 5.80 -10.08 -11.77
C TYR A 13 5.63 -11.43 -11.01
N THR A 14 6.68 -12.11 -10.56
CA THR A 14 6.54 -13.28 -9.66
C THR A 14 6.68 -12.95 -8.18
N HIS A 15 7.20 -11.76 -7.85
CA HIS A 15 7.44 -11.32 -6.49
C HIS A 15 6.88 -9.92 -6.23
N SER A 16 6.65 -9.63 -4.96
CA SER A 16 6.09 -8.36 -4.48
C SER A 16 6.77 -7.95 -3.18
N PHE A 17 6.74 -6.66 -2.87
CA PHE A 17 7.03 -6.18 -1.52
C PHE A 17 5.77 -6.26 -0.67
N ARG A 18 5.85 -6.90 0.49
CA ARG A 18 4.93 -6.66 1.60
C ARG A 18 5.55 -5.58 2.48
N ILE A 19 4.88 -4.44 2.59
CA ILE A 19 5.33 -3.29 3.35
C ILE A 19 4.33 -3.06 4.48
N GLU A 20 4.82 -3.09 5.72
CA GLU A 20 4.03 -2.69 6.88
C GLU A 20 4.21 -1.18 7.09
N LEU A 21 3.10 -0.45 7.06
CA LEU A 21 3.05 0.99 7.24
C LEU A 21 2.39 1.32 8.57
N THR A 22 2.93 2.28 9.29
CA THR A 22 2.27 2.92 10.43
C THR A 22 1.91 4.35 10.05
N LEU A 23 0.65 4.74 10.25
CA LEU A 23 0.17 6.12 10.11
C LEU A 23 -0.25 6.66 11.47
N GLU A 24 0.28 7.81 11.86
CA GLU A 24 -0.06 8.50 13.10
C GLU A 24 0.07 10.01 12.92
N ASN A 25 -1.00 10.76 13.21
CA ASN A 25 -1.04 12.23 13.13
C ASN A 25 -0.46 12.81 11.82
N GLY A 26 -0.84 12.23 10.67
CA GLY A 26 -0.35 12.68 9.35
C GLY A 26 1.04 12.23 8.97
N LYS A 27 1.73 11.49 9.84
CA LYS A 27 3.05 10.93 9.55
C LYS A 27 2.89 9.47 9.18
N ALA A 28 3.57 9.07 8.11
CA ALA A 28 3.61 7.69 7.66
C ALA A 28 5.05 7.16 7.73
N GLU A 29 5.20 5.94 8.25
CA GLU A 29 6.50 5.28 8.41
C GLU A 29 6.44 3.83 7.93
N VAL A 30 7.52 3.36 7.32
CA VAL A 30 7.70 1.94 7.02
C VAL A 30 8.21 1.23 8.26
N SER A 31 7.38 0.35 8.83
CA SER A 31 7.72 -0.42 10.02
C SER A 31 8.42 -1.74 9.70
N ALA A 32 8.09 -2.36 8.56
CA ALA A 32 8.73 -3.58 8.10
C ALA A 32 8.59 -3.75 6.58
N ILE A 33 9.51 -4.53 6.00
CA ILE A 33 9.53 -4.84 4.57
C ILE A 33 9.90 -6.31 4.41
N GLN A 34 9.17 -7.02 3.56
CA GLN A 34 9.47 -8.39 3.18
C GLN A 34 9.34 -8.55 1.65
N HIS A 35 10.28 -9.25 1.04
CA HIS A 35 10.13 -9.72 -0.34
C HIS A 35 9.40 -11.06 -0.34
N VAL A 36 8.26 -11.13 -1.02
CA VAL A 36 7.40 -12.32 -1.03
C VAL A 36 7.20 -12.85 -2.43
N ALA A 37 7.24 -14.18 -2.58
CA ALA A 37 6.95 -14.89 -3.82
C ALA A 37 5.43 -14.96 -4.07
N MET A 38 4.84 -13.79 -4.32
CA MET A 38 3.41 -13.62 -4.55
C MET A 38 3.18 -12.49 -5.55
N ARG A 39 2.08 -12.59 -6.31
CA ARG A 39 1.62 -11.51 -7.18
C ARG A 39 0.82 -10.47 -6.38
N ALA A 40 1.16 -9.20 -6.55
CA ALA A 40 0.27 -8.11 -6.15
C ALA A 40 -1.02 -8.15 -6.96
N GLN A 41 -2.09 -7.54 -6.44
CA GLN A 41 -3.29 -7.35 -7.26
C GLN A 41 -2.98 -6.41 -8.42
N ALA A 42 -3.76 -6.51 -9.50
CA ALA A 42 -3.62 -5.60 -10.63
C ALA A 42 -3.86 -4.15 -10.21
N SER A 43 -3.17 -3.22 -10.89
CA SER A 43 -3.45 -1.79 -10.77
C SER A 43 -4.88 -1.50 -11.18
N ARG A 44 -5.50 -0.50 -10.57
CA ARG A 44 -6.73 0.11 -11.09
C ARG A 44 -6.38 1.30 -11.99
N PRO A 45 -7.29 1.71 -12.90
CA PRO A 45 -7.15 2.98 -13.60
C PRO A 45 -7.05 4.12 -12.60
N MET A 46 -6.11 5.05 -12.83
CA MET A 46 -5.93 6.21 -11.97
C MET A 46 -7.16 7.13 -12.08
N PRO A 47 -7.76 7.56 -10.95
CA PRO A 47 -8.80 8.59 -10.96
C PRO A 47 -8.26 9.93 -11.47
N ARG A 48 -9.16 10.86 -11.83
CA ARG A 48 -8.74 12.21 -12.23
C ARG A 48 -8.09 12.94 -11.04
N PRO A 49 -7.04 13.76 -11.24
CA PRO A 49 -6.26 14.38 -10.14
C PRO A 49 -7.07 15.30 -9.22
N ASP A 50 -8.10 15.94 -9.75
CA ASP A 50 -8.96 16.92 -9.07
C ASP A 50 -10.00 16.30 -8.10
N GLU A 51 -10.07 14.96 -8.02
CA GLU A 51 -11.13 14.25 -7.29
C GLU A 51 -10.60 13.32 -6.18
N GLN A 52 -9.30 13.34 -5.85
CA GLN A 52 -8.72 12.32 -4.98
C GLN A 52 -8.70 12.70 -3.49
N SER A 53 -9.49 11.95 -2.72
CA SER A 53 -9.45 11.87 -1.26
C SER A 53 -9.30 10.42 -0.82
N GLY A 54 -8.92 10.19 0.43
CA GLY A 54 -8.68 8.86 0.98
C GLY A 54 -7.19 8.55 1.11
N VAL A 55 -6.83 7.27 1.07
CA VAL A 55 -5.43 6.82 1.20
C VAL A 55 -5.13 5.89 0.04
N TRP A 56 -4.02 6.09 -0.65
CA TRP A 56 -3.61 5.25 -1.77
C TRP A 56 -2.09 5.21 -1.90
N VAL A 57 -1.62 4.28 -2.75
CA VAL A 57 -0.21 4.11 -3.07
C VAL A 57 0.01 4.20 -4.56
N GLU A 58 1.14 4.79 -4.92
CA GLU A 58 1.64 4.87 -6.28
C GLU A 58 3.04 4.24 -6.37
N LEU A 59 3.30 3.51 -7.45
CA LEU A 59 4.66 3.24 -7.92
C LEU A 59 4.92 4.12 -9.12
N VAL A 60 6.02 4.87 -9.09
CA VAL A 60 6.42 5.73 -10.19
C VAL A 60 7.77 5.33 -10.74
N ASP A 61 7.99 5.58 -12.03
CA ASP A 61 9.33 5.49 -12.63
C ASP A 61 10.18 6.74 -12.36
N GLU A 62 11.41 6.76 -12.87
CA GLU A 62 12.34 7.89 -12.71
C GLU A 62 11.85 9.21 -13.34
N SER A 63 10.94 9.12 -14.32
CA SER A 63 10.32 10.29 -14.95
C SER A 63 9.08 10.80 -14.21
N GLY A 64 8.68 10.11 -13.13
CA GLY A 64 7.47 10.39 -12.38
C GLY A 64 6.21 9.78 -13.02
N HIS A 65 6.34 8.89 -13.99
CA HIS A 65 5.19 8.22 -14.61
C HIS A 65 4.63 7.16 -13.67
N VAL A 66 3.33 7.19 -13.40
CA VAL A 66 2.66 6.20 -12.54
C VAL A 66 2.58 4.85 -13.25
N LEU A 67 3.29 3.86 -12.71
CA LEU A 67 3.31 2.48 -13.20
C LEU A 67 2.25 1.60 -12.51
N TYR A 68 1.88 1.98 -11.29
CA TYR A 68 0.89 1.26 -10.47
C TYR A 68 0.19 2.24 -9.54
N TRP A 69 -1.13 2.11 -9.43
CA TRP A 69 -1.97 2.89 -8.54
C TRP A 69 -2.94 1.98 -7.78
N ARG A 70 -3.09 2.22 -6.48
CA ARG A 70 -4.09 1.50 -5.68
C ARG A 70 -4.58 2.23 -4.43
N SER A 71 -5.89 2.39 -4.33
CA SER A 71 -6.57 2.79 -3.10
C SER A 71 -6.39 1.77 -1.97
N LEU A 72 -6.11 2.26 -0.77
CA LEU A 72 -6.05 1.49 0.46
C LEU A 72 -7.33 1.70 1.28
N ARG A 73 -7.84 0.62 1.86
CA ARG A 73 -8.99 0.71 2.76
C ARG A 73 -8.51 1.12 4.15
N MET A 74 -8.93 2.29 4.61
CA MET A 74 -8.69 2.73 5.98
C MET A 74 -9.72 2.12 6.93
N PRO A 75 -9.32 1.74 8.15
CA PRO A 75 -10.28 1.40 9.20
C PRO A 75 -11.10 2.63 9.59
N HIS A 76 -12.27 2.39 10.20
CA HIS A 76 -12.99 3.46 10.90
C HIS A 76 -12.12 3.99 12.03
N MET A 77 -11.93 5.31 12.04
CA MET A 77 -11.05 6.01 12.98
C MET A 77 -11.77 6.41 14.26
N ASP A 78 -13.09 6.60 14.16
CA ASP A 78 -13.98 7.14 15.18
C ASP A 78 -14.76 6.06 15.94
N SER A 79 -14.74 4.81 15.46
CA SER A 79 -15.59 3.75 15.99
C SER A 79 -15.08 2.35 15.65
N VAL A 80 -15.54 1.39 16.45
CA VAL A 80 -15.38 -0.05 16.20
C VAL A 80 -16.71 -0.77 16.30
N GLU A 81 -16.85 -1.81 15.49
CA GLU A 81 -17.96 -2.74 15.57
C GLU A 81 -17.63 -3.82 16.61
N VAL A 82 -18.51 -3.98 17.59
CA VAL A 82 -18.42 -5.00 18.63
C VAL A 82 -19.72 -5.78 18.71
N PHE A 83 -19.64 -7.04 19.14
CA PHE A 83 -20.83 -7.80 19.50
C PHE A 83 -21.33 -7.32 20.86
N ASP A 84 -22.56 -6.85 20.91
CA ASP A 84 -23.26 -6.43 22.14
C ASP A 84 -23.61 -7.66 22.98
N ASP A 85 -23.95 -8.76 22.30
CA ASP A 85 -24.25 -10.07 22.89
C ASP A 85 -24.02 -11.18 21.84
N GLU A 86 -23.28 -12.23 22.23
CA GLU A 86 -22.96 -13.37 21.38
C GLU A 86 -24.20 -14.21 21.02
N GLN A 87 -25.25 -14.20 21.85
CA GLN A 87 -26.45 -15.01 21.61
C GLN A 87 -27.40 -14.38 20.60
N THR A 88 -27.56 -13.06 20.64
CA THR A 88 -28.39 -12.32 19.68
C THR A 88 -27.64 -11.96 18.40
N GLY A 89 -26.31 -11.98 18.41
CA GLY A 89 -25.47 -11.60 17.26
C GLY A 89 -25.58 -10.11 16.91
N LYS A 90 -26.08 -9.28 17.84
CA LYS A 90 -26.27 -7.85 17.61
C LYS A 90 -24.92 -7.14 17.55
N ILE A 91 -24.65 -6.47 16.43
CA ILE A 91 -23.46 -5.64 16.25
C ILE A 91 -23.79 -4.19 16.58
N ILE A 92 -23.02 -3.58 17.48
CA ILE A 92 -23.11 -2.16 17.79
C ILE A 92 -21.79 -1.45 17.45
N ARG A 93 -21.86 -0.14 17.20
CA ARG A 93 -20.67 0.70 17.04
C ARG A 93 -20.36 1.42 18.34
N VAL A 94 -19.17 1.21 18.85
CA VAL A 94 -18.65 1.90 20.05
C VAL A 94 -17.64 2.96 19.61
N PRO A 95 -17.75 4.21 20.09
CA PRO A 95 -16.78 5.25 19.78
C PRO A 95 -15.36 4.86 20.18
N GLN A 96 -14.38 5.16 19.33
CA GLN A 96 -12.96 4.98 19.62
C GLN A 96 -12.17 6.17 19.08
N ASP A 97 -11.22 6.69 19.85
CA ASP A 97 -10.28 7.71 19.38
C ASP A 97 -8.98 7.04 18.91
N ARG A 98 -8.98 6.51 17.68
CA ARG A 98 -7.78 5.89 17.10
C ARG A 98 -6.84 6.96 16.57
N LYS A 99 -5.65 7.07 17.16
CA LYS A 99 -4.59 8.00 16.71
C LYS A 99 -3.57 7.37 15.77
N ARG A 100 -3.51 6.03 15.76
CA ARG A 100 -2.54 5.24 15.01
C ARG A 100 -3.24 4.13 14.23
N VAL A 101 -2.81 3.93 12.99
CA VAL A 101 -3.26 2.84 12.10
C VAL A 101 -2.04 2.08 11.59
N LYS A 102 -2.16 0.76 11.49
CA LYS A 102 -1.21 -0.09 10.77
C LYS A 102 -1.86 -0.64 9.51
N LEU A 103 -1.14 -0.61 8.40
CA LEU A 103 -1.59 -1.13 7.10
C LEU A 103 -0.53 -2.05 6.52
N ASP A 104 -0.96 -3.18 5.98
CA ASP A 104 -0.11 -4.04 5.16
C ASP A 104 -0.41 -3.79 3.69
N VAL A 105 0.62 -3.42 2.93
CA VAL A 105 0.50 -3.14 1.50
C VAL A 105 1.36 -4.12 0.72
N ILE A 106 0.77 -4.74 -0.30
CA ILE A 106 1.47 -5.59 -1.26
C ILE A 106 1.63 -4.82 -2.57
N LEU A 107 2.87 -4.53 -2.94
CA LEU A 107 3.25 -3.78 -4.14
C LEU A 107 4.06 -4.68 -5.08
N PRO A 108 3.79 -4.67 -6.40
CA PRO A 108 4.58 -5.45 -7.33
C PRO A 108 6.02 -4.92 -7.38
N ASP A 109 7.02 -5.82 -7.42
CA ASP A 109 8.41 -5.42 -7.65
C ASP A 109 8.64 -5.19 -9.15
N LEU A 110 8.32 -3.98 -9.62
CA LEU A 110 8.45 -3.60 -11.02
C LEU A 110 9.90 -3.18 -11.33
N PRO A 111 10.53 -3.72 -12.39
CA PRO A 111 11.93 -3.45 -12.69
C PRO A 111 12.21 -1.97 -12.94
N ASN A 112 11.24 -1.24 -13.52
CA ASN A 112 11.32 0.17 -13.85
C ASN A 112 10.74 1.11 -12.78
N ALA A 113 10.29 0.60 -11.63
CA ALA A 113 9.84 1.47 -10.53
C ALA A 113 11.04 2.06 -9.79
N ALA A 114 10.97 3.37 -9.56
CA ALA A 114 11.97 4.14 -8.84
C ALA A 114 11.51 4.44 -7.40
N GLU A 115 10.24 4.77 -7.20
CA GLU A 115 9.73 5.22 -5.91
C GLU A 115 8.32 4.68 -5.61
N VAL A 116 8.07 4.42 -4.33
CA VAL A 116 6.74 4.24 -3.73
C VAL A 116 6.30 5.55 -3.09
N ILE A 117 5.10 6.01 -3.40
CA ILE A 117 4.50 7.18 -2.76
C ILE A 117 3.21 6.75 -2.06
N LEU A 118 3.10 7.04 -0.77
CA LEU A 118 1.83 6.93 -0.03
C LEU A 118 1.18 8.30 0.02
N PHE A 119 -0.08 8.37 -0.40
CA PHE A 119 -0.91 9.55 -0.29
C PHE A 119 -1.96 9.38 0.80
N GLY A 120 -2.29 10.47 1.46
CA GLY A 120 -3.39 10.53 2.43
C GLY A 120 -3.60 11.93 2.97
N ALA A 121 -4.50 12.07 3.94
CA ALA A 121 -4.71 13.34 4.63
C ALA A 121 -3.61 13.60 5.66
N GLU A 122 -3.17 14.86 5.80
CA GLU A 122 -2.26 15.32 6.86
C GLU A 122 -2.85 15.12 8.27
N ASN A 123 -4.17 14.98 8.36
CA ASN A 123 -4.85 14.55 9.58
C ASN A 123 -5.77 13.38 9.24
N LEU A 124 -5.58 12.24 9.93
CA LEU A 124 -6.35 11.02 9.69
C LEU A 124 -7.84 11.16 10.06
N SER A 125 -8.22 12.16 10.86
CA SER A 125 -9.64 12.48 11.08
C SER A 125 -10.28 13.20 9.89
N GLU A 126 -9.47 13.69 8.94
CA GLU A 126 -9.87 14.49 7.79
C GLU A 126 -9.68 13.77 6.45
N VAL A 127 -9.75 12.44 6.43
CA VAL A 127 -9.54 11.57 5.25
C VAL A 127 -10.40 11.90 4.02
N ARG A 128 -11.44 12.72 4.17
CA ARG A 128 -12.30 13.20 3.06
C ARG A 128 -11.77 14.46 2.36
N LYS A 129 -10.75 15.12 2.91
CA LYS A 129 -10.08 16.25 2.27
C LYS A 129 -9.10 15.76 1.20
N SER A 130 -8.63 16.69 0.37
CA SER A 130 -7.57 16.44 -0.61
C SER A 130 -6.36 15.80 0.06
N SER A 131 -5.84 14.74 -0.53
CA SER A 131 -4.70 14.02 0.01
C SER A 131 -3.38 14.57 -0.53
N VAL A 132 -2.34 14.44 0.27
CA VAL A 132 -0.97 14.86 -0.04
C VAL A 132 -0.03 13.66 0.09
N PRO A 133 1.18 13.72 -0.50
CA PRO A 133 2.20 12.72 -0.24
C PRO A 133 2.57 12.69 1.25
N LEU A 134 2.35 11.56 1.92
CA LEU A 134 2.69 11.35 3.33
C LEU A 134 4.04 10.64 3.50
N LEU A 135 4.43 9.84 2.52
CA LEU A 135 5.67 9.07 2.53
C LEU A 135 6.15 8.83 1.10
N ARG A 136 7.47 8.88 0.94
CA ARG A 136 8.20 8.56 -0.29
C ARG A 136 9.32 7.57 0.04
N VAL A 137 9.40 6.47 -0.70
CA VAL A 137 10.40 5.42 -0.46
C VAL A 137 11.02 4.96 -1.77
N SER A 138 12.34 4.98 -1.84
CA SER A 138 13.12 4.45 -2.95
C SER A 138 12.93 2.93 -3.09
N ILE A 139 12.59 2.48 -4.29
CA ILE A 139 12.50 1.04 -4.63
C ILE A 139 13.86 0.34 -4.49
N PRO A 140 15.00 0.92 -4.96
CA PRO A 140 16.32 0.38 -4.66
C PRO A 140 16.57 0.17 -3.16
N ASP A 141 16.11 1.08 -2.29
CA ASP A 141 16.23 0.91 -0.84
C ASP A 141 15.35 -0.21 -0.32
N LEU A 142 14.12 -0.34 -0.81
CA LEU A 142 13.23 -1.45 -0.45
C LEU A 142 13.85 -2.79 -0.82
N ARG A 143 14.40 -2.93 -2.04
CA ARG A 143 15.10 -4.14 -2.49
C ARG A 143 16.26 -4.50 -1.57
N ARG A 144 17.09 -3.52 -1.17
CA ARG A 144 18.20 -3.73 -0.23
C ARG A 144 17.72 -4.20 1.14
N LYS A 145 16.69 -3.55 1.69
CA LYS A 145 16.17 -3.84 3.03
C LYS A 145 15.46 -5.20 3.10
N ALA A 146 14.73 -5.57 2.05
CA ALA A 146 13.95 -6.80 2.00
C ALA A 146 14.78 -8.10 1.96
N ILE A 147 16.07 -8.01 1.63
CA ILE A 147 17.01 -9.15 1.61
C ILE A 147 17.50 -9.52 3.02
N THR A 148 17.37 -8.61 4.00
CA THR A 148 17.73 -8.89 5.38
C THR A 148 16.55 -9.57 6.08
N PRO A 149 16.65 -10.85 6.49
CA PRO A 149 15.59 -11.46 7.29
C PRO A 149 15.42 -10.67 8.59
N PRO A 150 14.19 -10.52 9.11
CA PRO A 150 14.00 -9.88 10.41
C PRO A 150 14.82 -10.64 11.45
N ARG A 151 15.61 -9.92 12.27
CA ARG A 151 16.18 -10.51 13.48
C ARG A 151 15.01 -10.99 14.32
N GLN A 152 14.92 -12.31 14.52
CA GLN A 152 14.02 -12.85 15.54
C GLN A 152 14.45 -12.29 16.91
N PRO A 153 13.49 -11.90 17.77
CA PRO A 153 13.77 -11.43 19.12
C PRO A 153 14.44 -12.51 19.98
#